data_AF-A0A1I6U6W5-F1
#
_entry.id   AF-A0A1I6U6W5-F1
#
_cell.length_a   1.000
_cell.length_b   1.000
_cell.length_c   1.000
_cell.angle_alpha   90.00
_cell.angle_beta   90.00
_cell.angle_gamma   90.00
#
_symmetry.space_group_name_H-M   'P 1'
#
loop_
_entity.id
_entity.type
_entity.pdbx_description
1 polymer ?
#
loop_
_entity_poly.entity_id
_entity_poly.type
_entity_poly.pdbx_seq_one_letter_code
_entity_poly.pdbx_strand_id
1 'polypeptide(L)'
;MGLVTKKSKGWELRQLTWTFISILAILPIPVHIFPFIMLSQAKKSKIRSWYATALILLMAEIALFASFVYFFGTLSQGMLLTLGGYVSSYIVGNGLLLSRAKPYLRRLELAEIRPLAWIPSASPKNLLQLPQATLDTPQLFVERLLHWRKEIDNKTIHQNIDRIIHLFQLLEQKDKMEAEKFLVRHSTIVSVLMKYDEIENSRLHNTVTVESKRKLEQVIVQAAAAIEQEVTNQIKLGILDVSAETDVYIQTLRNRNLLKE
;
A
#
# COMPACT_ATOMS: atom_id res chain seq x y z
N MET A 1 8.17 -10.42 10.76
CA MET A 1 7.85 -9.36 9.77
C MET A 1 8.80 -9.46 8.57
N GLY A 2 8.44 -8.85 7.44
CA GLY A 2 9.20 -8.77 6.21
C GLY A 2 10.41 -7.84 6.35
N LEU A 3 11.31 -7.87 5.36
CA LEU A 3 12.55 -7.10 5.39
C LEU A 3 12.35 -5.65 4.93
N VAL A 4 11.30 -5.39 4.15
CA VAL A 4 11.05 -4.10 3.50
C VAL A 4 9.64 -3.56 3.82
N THR A 5 8.69 -4.47 4.01
CA THR A 5 7.26 -4.22 4.23
C THR A 5 6.80 -4.82 5.56
N LYS A 6 5.61 -4.43 6.05
CA LYS A 6 5.05 -5.04 7.27
C LYS A 6 4.52 -6.47 7.01
N LYS A 7 4.51 -6.93 5.74
CA LYS A 7 4.04 -8.26 5.31
C LYS A 7 5.01 -9.39 5.66
N SER A 8 4.61 -10.64 5.44
CA SER A 8 5.48 -11.80 5.68
C SER A 8 6.60 -11.90 4.63
N LYS A 9 7.74 -12.48 5.00
CA LYS A 9 8.86 -12.71 4.07
C LYS A 9 8.45 -13.54 2.85
N GLY A 10 7.55 -14.51 3.04
CA GLY A 10 7.01 -15.33 1.95
C GLY A 10 6.23 -14.52 0.91
N TRP A 11 5.51 -13.47 1.33
CA TRP A 11 4.83 -12.57 0.39
C TRP A 11 5.84 -11.75 -0.42
N GLU A 12 6.89 -11.20 0.22
CA GLU A 12 7.94 -10.45 -0.47
C GLU A 12 8.67 -11.31 -1.51
N LEU A 13 9.01 -12.55 -1.15
CA LEU A 13 9.60 -13.53 -2.06
C LEU A 13 8.69 -13.90 -3.23
N ARG A 14 7.38 -14.06 -2.98
CA ARG A 14 6.40 -14.37 -4.03
C ARG A 14 6.26 -13.25 -5.06
N GLN A 15 6.37 -11.98 -4.63
CA GLN A 15 6.31 -10.84 -5.55
C GLN A 15 7.61 -10.64 -6.34
N LEU A 16 8.74 -11.10 -5.80
CA LEU A 16 10.06 -11.01 -6.44
C LEU A 16 10.48 -12.29 -7.17
N THR A 17 9.67 -13.35 -7.19
CA THR A 17 10.03 -14.65 -7.81
C THR A 17 10.52 -14.46 -9.25
N TRP A 18 9.82 -13.66 -10.05
CA TRP A 18 10.22 -13.38 -11.43
C TRP A 18 11.54 -12.63 -11.52
N THR A 19 11.80 -11.69 -10.60
CA THR A 19 13.09 -10.99 -10.53
C THR A 19 14.23 -11.96 -10.28
N PHE A 20 14.05 -12.94 -9.38
CA PHE A 20 15.06 -13.96 -9.13
C PHE A 20 15.22 -14.93 -10.31
N ILE A 21 14.12 -15.31 -10.97
CA ILE A 21 14.16 -16.12 -12.19
C ILE A 21 14.96 -15.39 -13.28
N SER A 22 14.79 -14.07 -13.45
CA SER A 22 15.56 -13.26 -14.41
C SER A 22 17.06 -13.31 -14.18
N ILE A 23 17.46 -13.32 -12.91
CA ILE A 23 18.87 -13.38 -12.53
C ILE A 23 19.39 -14.80 -12.77
N LEU A 24 18.63 -15.84 -12.45
CA LEU A 24 19.08 -17.22 -12.63
C LEU A 24 19.04 -17.68 -14.10
N ALA A 25 18.18 -17.11 -14.93
CA ALA A 25 18.01 -17.47 -16.32
C ALA A 25 19.12 -16.86 -17.19
N ILE A 26 20.28 -17.53 -17.22
CA ILE A 26 21.33 -17.27 -18.21
C ILE A 26 21.01 -18.12 -19.43
N LEU A 27 20.44 -17.50 -20.47
CA LEU A 27 20.15 -18.19 -21.72
C LEU A 27 21.38 -18.15 -22.64
N PRO A 28 21.65 -19.22 -23.41
CA PRO A 28 22.75 -19.25 -24.38
C PRO A 28 22.46 -18.41 -25.65
N ILE A 29 21.22 -17.92 -25.80
CA ILE A 29 20.78 -17.04 -26.87
C ILE A 29 20.68 -15.63 -26.29
N PRO A 30 21.02 -14.57 -27.05
CA PRO A 30 20.96 -13.19 -26.57
C PRO A 30 19.52 -12.67 -26.46
N VAL A 31 18.77 -13.27 -25.54
CA VAL A 31 17.41 -12.93 -25.19
C VAL A 31 17.30 -12.94 -23.68
N HIS A 32 17.15 -11.76 -23.10
CA HIS A 32 16.94 -11.57 -21.68
C HIS A 32 15.47 -11.48 -21.30
N ILE A 33 15.14 -12.01 -20.12
CA ILE A 33 13.78 -11.95 -19.56
C ILE A 33 13.55 -10.65 -18.78
N PHE A 34 14.63 -9.99 -18.32
CA PHE A 34 14.55 -8.80 -17.45
C PHE A 34 13.71 -7.63 -18.02
N PRO A 35 13.72 -7.32 -19.34
CA PRO A 35 12.93 -6.19 -19.86
C PRO A 35 11.42 -6.41 -19.69
N PHE A 36 10.95 -7.64 -19.91
CA PHE A 36 9.54 -8.01 -19.73
C PHE A 36 9.12 -7.94 -18.27
N ILE A 37 9.99 -8.38 -17.37
CA ILE A 37 9.76 -8.31 -15.92
C ILE A 37 9.72 -6.86 -15.47
N MET A 38 10.63 -6.01 -15.96
CA MET A 38 10.62 -4.58 -15.70
C MET A 38 9.32 -3.91 -16.18
N LEU A 39 8.83 -4.25 -17.37
CA LEU A 39 7.54 -3.75 -17.89
C LEU A 39 6.37 -4.18 -16.99
N SER A 40 6.34 -5.44 -16.58
CA SER A 40 5.33 -5.97 -15.66
C SER A 40 5.36 -5.25 -14.32
N GLN A 41 6.55 -5.08 -13.72
CA GLN A 41 6.73 -4.35 -12.47
C GLN A 41 6.30 -2.89 -12.62
N ALA A 42 6.67 -2.22 -13.72
CA ALA A 42 6.30 -0.84 -13.99
C ALA A 42 4.79 -0.66 -14.16
N LYS A 43 4.10 -1.61 -14.81
CA LYS A 43 2.64 -1.58 -14.97
C LYS A 43 1.91 -1.83 -13.65
N LYS A 44 2.34 -2.83 -12.87
CA LYS A 44 1.76 -3.14 -11.55
C LYS A 44 1.98 -2.00 -10.56
N SER A 45 3.17 -1.43 -10.54
CA SER A 45 3.50 -0.30 -9.67
C SER A 45 3.01 1.05 -10.23
N LYS A 46 2.64 1.16 -11.50
CA LYS A 46 2.24 2.40 -12.17
C LYS A 46 3.30 3.52 -12.02
N ILE A 47 4.55 3.23 -12.38
CA ILE A 47 5.65 4.23 -12.39
C ILE A 47 6.11 4.48 -13.83
N ARG A 48 5.95 5.72 -14.30
CA ARG A 48 6.22 6.10 -15.70
C ARG A 48 7.69 5.97 -16.08
N SER A 49 8.61 6.46 -15.24
CA SER A 49 10.04 6.35 -15.53
C SER A 49 10.51 4.91 -15.67
N TRP A 50 9.96 4.00 -14.86
CA TRP A 50 10.29 2.58 -14.94
C TRP A 50 9.79 1.97 -16.24
N TYR A 51 8.57 2.32 -16.65
CA TYR A 51 8.00 1.90 -17.92
C TYR A 51 8.84 2.37 -19.11
N ALA A 52 9.26 3.64 -19.11
CA ALA A 52 10.13 4.20 -20.14
C ALA A 52 11.50 3.48 -20.19
N THR A 53 12.15 3.27 -19.04
CA THR A 53 13.42 2.54 -19.00
C THR A 53 13.29 1.10 -19.47
N ALA A 54 12.18 0.43 -19.17
CA ALA A 54 11.94 -0.94 -19.61
C ALA A 54 11.75 -1.01 -21.13
N LEU A 55 11.07 -0.02 -21.73
CA LEU A 55 10.92 0.10 -23.17
C LEU A 55 12.26 0.33 -23.88
N ILE A 56 13.10 1.22 -23.35
CA ILE A 56 14.45 1.48 -23.89
C ILE A 56 15.30 0.22 -23.86
N LEU A 57 15.30 -0.50 -22.73
CA LEU A 57 16.05 -1.74 -22.60
C LEU A 57 15.52 -2.86 -23.51
N LEU A 58 14.19 -2.92 -23.71
CA LEU A 58 13.59 -3.85 -24.68
C LEU A 58 14.03 -3.53 -26.11
N MET A 59 14.07 -2.26 -26.50
CA MET A 59 14.56 -1.85 -27.82
C MET A 59 16.05 -2.18 -28.01
N ALA A 60 16.86 -1.96 -26.98
CA ALA A 60 18.27 -2.34 -26.98
C ALA A 60 18.44 -3.87 -27.13
N GLU A 61 17.59 -4.64 -26.47
CA GLU A 61 17.59 -6.11 -26.57
C GLU A 61 17.25 -6.58 -27.99
N ILE A 62 16.23 -5.99 -28.63
CA ILE A 62 15.87 -6.29 -30.02
C ILE A 62 17.03 -5.96 -30.96
N ALA A 63 17.73 -4.84 -30.73
CA ALA A 63 18.88 -4.46 -31.53
C ALA A 63 20.06 -5.44 -31.36
N LEU A 64 20.34 -5.87 -30.12
CA LEU A 64 21.36 -6.89 -29.84
C LEU A 64 21.01 -8.23 -30.49
N PHE A 65 19.74 -8.63 -30.44
CA PHE A 65 19.26 -9.85 -31.09
C PHE A 65 19.40 -9.76 -32.62
N ALA A 66 18.98 -8.64 -33.23
CA ALA A 66 19.14 -8.42 -34.67
C ALA A 66 20.61 -8.42 -35.09
N SER A 67 21.48 -7.78 -34.30
CA SER A 67 22.94 -7.80 -34.50
C SER A 67 23.49 -9.21 -34.42
N PHE A 68 23.04 -10.01 -33.44
CA PHE A 68 23.46 -11.40 -33.29
C PHE A 68 23.08 -12.23 -34.51
N VAL A 69 21.85 -12.11 -35.02
CA VAL A 69 21.39 -12.83 -36.21
C VAL A 69 22.21 -12.41 -37.44
N TYR A 70 22.50 -11.13 -37.59
CA TYR A 70 23.25 -10.61 -38.74
C TYR A 70 24.72 -11.08 -38.76
N PHE A 71 25.39 -11.09 -37.59
CA PHE A 71 26.80 -11.49 -37.47
C PHE A 71 26.98 -12.97 -37.10
N PHE A 72 25.91 -13.75 -37.02
CA PHE A 72 25.95 -15.15 -36.58
C PHE A 72 26.90 -15.98 -37.44
N GLY A 73 27.78 -16.75 -36.78
CA GLY A 73 28.77 -17.59 -37.46
C GLY A 73 29.99 -16.85 -38.03
N THR A 74 30.04 -15.52 -37.91
CA THR A 74 31.22 -14.73 -38.29
C THR A 74 32.06 -14.41 -37.06
N LEU A 75 33.38 -14.69 -37.11
CA LEU A 75 34.35 -14.26 -36.10
C LEU A 75 34.74 -12.78 -36.33
N SER A 76 33.73 -11.91 -36.34
CA SER A 76 33.85 -10.49 -36.67
C SER A 76 33.87 -9.60 -35.40
N GLN A 77 34.38 -8.38 -35.55
CA GLN A 77 34.31 -7.36 -34.49
C GLN A 77 32.85 -7.08 -34.07
N GLY A 78 31.89 -7.15 -35.01
CA GLY A 78 30.46 -7.00 -34.73
C GLY A 78 29.90 -8.09 -33.81
N MET A 79 30.34 -9.34 -33.99
CA MET A 79 29.98 -10.44 -33.10
C MET A 79 30.52 -10.23 -31.68
N LEU A 80 31.79 -9.79 -31.55
CA LEU A 80 32.38 -9.47 -30.23
C LEU A 80 31.64 -8.34 -29.51
N LEU A 81 31.30 -7.27 -30.22
CA LEU A 81 30.51 -6.16 -29.65
C LEU A 81 29.11 -6.61 -29.22
N THR A 82 28.49 -7.52 -29.98
CA THR A 82 27.17 -8.07 -29.66
C THR A 82 27.24 -8.92 -28.39
N LEU A 83 28.26 -9.77 -28.23
CA LEU A 83 28.47 -10.58 -27.02
C LEU A 83 28.81 -9.71 -25.81
N GLY A 84 29.67 -8.70 -25.96
CA GLY A 84 29.98 -7.74 -24.89
C GLY A 84 28.77 -6.91 -24.48
N GLY A 85 27.96 -6.47 -25.45
CA GLY A 85 26.69 -5.77 -25.23
C GLY A 85 25.66 -6.66 -24.53
N TYR A 86 25.57 -7.94 -24.90
CA TYR A 86 24.72 -8.93 -24.24
C TYR A 86 25.06 -9.06 -22.75
N VAL A 87 26.32 -9.32 -22.39
CA VAL A 87 26.75 -9.44 -20.99
C VAL A 87 26.54 -8.14 -20.21
N SER A 88 26.83 -6.99 -20.84
CA SER A 88 26.63 -5.68 -20.21
C SER A 88 25.14 -5.40 -19.93
N SER A 89 24.28 -5.68 -20.92
CA SER A 89 22.82 -5.56 -20.81
C SER A 89 22.27 -6.42 -19.68
N TYR A 90 22.74 -7.67 -19.59
CA TYR A 90 22.37 -8.60 -18.51
C TYR A 90 22.67 -8.03 -17.11
N ILE A 91 23.90 -7.56 -16.89
CA ILE A 91 24.37 -7.06 -15.59
C ILE A 91 23.60 -5.79 -15.21
N VAL A 92 23.50 -4.83 -16.14
CA VAL A 92 22.83 -3.55 -15.91
C VAL A 92 21.33 -3.75 -15.69
N GLY A 93 20.67 -4.56 -16.53
CA GLY A 93 19.24 -4.83 -16.45
C GLY A 93 18.83 -5.50 -15.14
N ASN A 94 19.53 -6.56 -14.74
CA ASN A 94 19.27 -7.25 -13.48
C ASN A 94 19.67 -6.41 -12.26
N GLY A 95 20.77 -5.64 -12.33
CA GLY A 95 21.16 -4.72 -11.27
C GLY A 95 20.10 -3.64 -11.03
N LEU A 96 19.53 -3.08 -12.10
CA LEU A 96 18.42 -2.13 -12.00
C LEU A 96 17.17 -2.75 -11.39
N LEU A 97 16.81 -3.99 -11.76
CA LEU A 97 15.69 -4.71 -11.14
C LEU A 97 15.87 -4.87 -9.62
N LEU A 98 17.06 -5.25 -9.16
CA LEU A 98 17.36 -5.39 -7.74
C LEU A 98 17.27 -4.06 -7.00
N SER A 99 17.82 -2.98 -7.56
CA SER A 99 17.75 -1.65 -6.97
C SER A 99 16.30 -1.15 -6.78
N ARG A 100 15.39 -1.60 -7.67
CA ARG A 100 13.97 -1.24 -7.67
C ARG A 100 13.10 -2.15 -6.80
N ALA A 101 13.63 -3.28 -6.30
CA ALA A 101 12.87 -4.25 -5.52
C ALA A 101 12.23 -3.63 -4.27
N LYS A 102 12.98 -2.81 -3.51
CA LYS A 102 12.46 -2.15 -2.31
C LYS A 102 11.30 -1.18 -2.59
N PRO A 103 11.44 -0.16 -3.47
CA PRO A 103 10.34 0.74 -3.79
C PRO A 103 9.17 0.04 -4.49
N TYR A 104 9.43 -1.03 -5.24
CA TYR A 104 8.38 -1.85 -5.86
C TYR A 104 7.50 -2.52 -4.81
N LEU A 105 8.10 -3.22 -3.84
CA LEU A 105 7.37 -3.90 -2.77
C LEU A 105 6.53 -2.94 -1.93
N ARG A 106 7.09 -1.79 -1.54
CA ARG A 106 6.35 -0.75 -0.79
C ARG A 106 5.14 -0.23 -1.55
N ARG A 107 5.26 -0.07 -2.88
CA ARG A 107 4.17 0.42 -3.71
C ARG A 107 3.10 -0.65 -3.94
N LEU A 108 3.47 -1.92 -4.00
CA LEU A 108 2.50 -3.01 -4.01
C LEU A 108 1.74 -3.13 -2.68
N GLU A 109 2.42 -2.96 -1.55
CA GLU A 109 1.76 -2.91 -0.24
C GLU A 109 0.74 -1.77 -0.17
N LEU A 110 1.08 -0.59 -0.72
CA LEU A 110 0.13 0.52 -0.86
C LEU A 110 -1.04 0.20 -1.80
N ALA A 111 -0.85 -0.66 -2.80
CA ALA A 111 -1.89 -1.05 -3.75
C ALA A 111 -3.02 -1.86 -3.11
N GLU A 112 -2.72 -2.61 -2.04
CA GLU A 112 -3.72 -3.35 -1.28
C GLU A 112 -4.64 -2.42 -0.48
N ILE A 113 -4.15 -1.23 -0.14
CA ILE A 113 -4.88 -0.24 0.68
C ILE A 113 -5.62 0.76 -0.22
N ARG A 114 -5.05 1.11 -1.39
CA ARG A 114 -5.64 2.08 -2.32
C ARG A 114 -5.33 1.77 -3.78
N PRO A 115 -6.21 2.14 -4.73
CA PRO A 115 -5.89 2.04 -6.15
C PRO A 115 -4.67 2.91 -6.47
N LEU A 116 -3.64 2.29 -7.03
CA LEU A 116 -2.44 3.04 -7.44
C LEU A 116 -2.76 3.96 -8.62
N ALA A 117 -2.07 5.10 -8.68
CA ALA A 117 -2.08 6.00 -9.83
C ALA A 117 -0.69 6.04 -10.50
N TRP A 118 -0.64 6.56 -11.73
CA TRP A 118 0.61 6.72 -12.45
C TRP A 118 1.43 7.89 -11.91
N ILE A 119 2.60 7.59 -11.32
CA ILE A 119 3.53 8.63 -10.86
C ILE A 119 4.74 8.75 -11.81
N PRO A 120 5.37 9.93 -11.89
CA PRO A 120 6.51 10.14 -12.77
C PRO A 120 7.74 9.31 -12.36
N SER A 121 8.07 9.24 -11.07
CA SER A 121 9.26 8.53 -10.57
C SER A 121 9.10 7.99 -9.15
N ALA A 122 9.86 6.98 -8.76
CA ALA A 122 9.83 6.34 -7.44
C ALA A 122 10.39 7.19 -6.27
N SER A 123 10.48 8.52 -6.44
CA SER A 123 10.96 9.44 -5.40
C SER A 123 10.03 9.43 -4.18
N PRO A 124 10.54 9.51 -2.93
CA PRO A 124 9.72 9.59 -1.72
C PRO A 124 8.66 10.70 -1.79
N LYS A 125 9.01 11.84 -2.38
CA LYS A 125 8.06 12.96 -2.60
C LYS A 125 6.92 12.57 -3.52
N ASN A 126 7.19 11.82 -4.58
CA ASN A 126 6.19 11.35 -5.55
C ASN A 126 5.42 10.10 -5.09
N LEU A 127 5.99 9.33 -4.15
CA LEU A 127 5.26 8.25 -3.46
C LEU A 127 4.17 8.83 -2.53
N LEU A 128 4.42 10.03 -1.99
CA LEU A 128 3.49 10.80 -1.16
C LEU A 128 2.57 11.71 -1.99
N GLN A 129 3.03 12.21 -3.15
CA GLN A 129 2.26 13.12 -4.00
C GLN A 129 1.42 12.39 -5.07
N LEU A 130 0.11 12.34 -4.78
CA LEU A 130 -1.03 12.55 -5.71
C LEU A 130 -1.41 11.40 -6.68
N PRO A 131 -2.70 11.26 -7.08
CA PRO A 131 -3.77 12.25 -7.18
C PRO A 131 -4.87 12.16 -6.12
N GLN A 132 -5.41 13.35 -5.80
CA GLN A 132 -6.68 13.60 -5.12
C GLN A 132 -7.83 12.87 -5.83
N ALA A 133 -8.21 11.71 -5.32
CA ALA A 133 -9.62 11.33 -5.33
C ALA A 133 -10.04 11.42 -3.86
N THR A 134 -10.58 12.58 -3.47
CA THR A 134 -11.24 12.82 -2.18
C THR A 134 -10.52 12.17 -0.99
N LEU A 135 -9.27 12.57 -0.75
CA LEU A 135 -8.66 12.24 0.54
C LEU A 135 -9.33 13.15 1.56
N ASP A 136 -10.31 12.60 2.27
CA ASP A 136 -10.75 13.16 3.53
C ASP A 136 -9.48 13.21 4.39
N THR A 137 -8.98 14.42 4.68
CA THR A 137 -7.99 14.56 5.73
C THR A 137 -8.65 14.09 7.04
N PRO A 138 -7.89 13.62 8.04
CA PRO A 138 -8.42 13.33 9.37
C PRO A 138 -9.40 14.41 9.88
N GLN A 139 -9.02 15.67 9.65
CA GLN A 139 -9.82 16.85 9.98
C GLN A 139 -11.13 16.91 9.19
N LEU A 140 -11.09 16.68 7.88
CA LEU A 140 -12.26 16.73 7.02
C LEU A 140 -13.22 15.55 7.28
N PHE A 141 -12.70 14.39 7.69
CA PHE A 141 -13.51 13.26 8.13
C PHE A 141 -14.29 13.60 9.41
N VAL A 142 -13.63 14.18 10.41
CA VAL A 142 -14.28 14.66 11.64
C VAL A 142 -15.30 15.76 11.32
N GLU A 143 -14.97 16.70 10.44
CA GLU A 143 -15.87 17.77 10.01
C GLU A 143 -17.13 17.21 9.33
N ARG A 144 -17.00 16.21 8.46
CA ARG A 144 -18.15 15.53 7.83
C ARG A 144 -19.00 14.77 8.84
N LEU A 145 -18.39 14.08 9.80
CA LEU A 145 -19.13 13.42 10.88
C LEU A 145 -19.90 14.45 11.72
N LEU A 146 -19.28 15.59 12.04
CA LEU A 146 -19.93 16.69 12.75
C LEU A 146 -21.05 17.36 11.93
N HIS A 147 -20.89 17.45 10.61
CA HIS A 147 -21.94 17.92 9.72
C HIS A 147 -23.15 16.99 9.76
N TRP A 148 -22.97 15.69 9.52
CA TRP A 148 -24.07 14.72 9.56
C TRP A 148 -24.71 14.58 10.94
N ARG A 149 -23.94 14.80 12.03
CA ARG A 149 -24.49 14.90 13.39
C ARG A 149 -25.48 16.06 13.54
N LYS A 150 -25.34 17.15 12.78
CA LYS A 150 -26.25 18.30 12.83
C LYS A 150 -27.50 18.10 11.97
N GLU A 151 -27.37 17.41 10.84
CA GLU A 151 -28.46 17.20 9.89
C GLU A 151 -29.43 16.08 10.33
N ILE A 152 -28.89 15.01 10.93
CA ILE A 152 -29.69 13.85 11.37
C ILE A 152 -30.33 14.14 12.73
N ASP A 153 -31.60 13.82 12.93
CA ASP A 153 -32.32 14.06 14.21
C ASP A 153 -32.28 12.87 15.19
N ASN A 154 -31.71 11.73 14.78
CA ASN A 154 -31.67 10.51 15.59
C ASN A 154 -30.54 10.52 16.66
N LYS A 155 -30.95 10.55 17.93
CA LYS A 155 -30.05 10.49 19.11
C LYS A 155 -29.13 9.27 19.14
N THR A 156 -29.60 8.10 18.71
CA THR A 156 -28.78 6.88 18.66
C THR A 156 -27.63 7.05 17.68
N ILE A 157 -27.89 7.68 16.53
CA ILE A 157 -26.86 7.95 15.53
C ILE A 157 -25.87 9.00 16.04
N HIS A 158 -26.34 10.04 16.74
CA HIS A 158 -25.44 11.02 17.37
C HIS A 158 -24.45 10.37 18.33
N GLN A 159 -24.91 9.48 19.20
CA GLN A 159 -24.04 8.77 20.15
C GLN A 159 -22.98 7.93 19.43
N ASN A 160 -23.35 7.26 18.34
CA ASN A 160 -22.41 6.48 17.54
C ASN A 160 -21.40 7.37 16.81
N ILE A 161 -21.84 8.50 16.26
CA ILE A 161 -20.95 9.50 15.64
C ILE A 161 -19.96 10.05 16.67
N ASP A 162 -20.44 10.46 17.85
CA ASP A 162 -19.60 11.02 18.93
C ASP A 162 -18.56 9.98 19.39
N ARG A 163 -18.96 8.71 19.51
CA ARG A 163 -18.04 7.61 19.82
C ARG A 163 -16.97 7.42 18.75
N ILE A 164 -17.34 7.44 17.47
CA ILE A 164 -16.40 7.31 16.35
C ILE A 164 -15.41 8.47 16.34
N ILE A 165 -15.89 9.71 16.53
CA ILE A 165 -15.04 10.91 16.60
C ILE A 165 -14.03 10.78 17.75
N HIS A 166 -14.49 10.38 18.94
CA HIS A 166 -13.63 10.23 20.10
C HIS A 166 -12.53 9.17 19.88
N LEU A 167 -12.91 8.00 19.36
CA LEU A 167 -11.98 6.92 19.05
C LEU A 167 -10.96 7.32 17.98
N PHE A 168 -11.39 8.11 17.00
CA PHE A 168 -10.51 8.63 15.95
C PHE A 168 -9.48 9.63 16.51
N GLN A 169 -9.91 10.56 17.38
CA GLN A 169 -9.02 11.52 18.03
C GLN A 169 -7.98 10.83 18.92
N LEU A 170 -8.37 9.79 19.66
CA LEU A 170 -7.43 8.98 20.44
C LEU A 170 -6.36 8.32 19.56
N LEU A 171 -6.75 7.85 18.39
CA LEU A 171 -5.86 7.16 17.47
C LEU A 171 -4.92 8.15 16.75
N GLU A 172 -5.41 9.34 16.38
CA GLU A 172 -4.60 10.42 15.80
C GLU A 172 -3.52 10.92 16.76
N GLN A 173 -3.83 11.04 18.06
CA GLN A 173 -2.84 11.44 19.08
C GLN A 173 -1.71 10.42 19.23
N LYS A 174 -2.00 9.12 19.04
CA LYS A 174 -1.04 8.04 19.22
C LYS A 174 -0.17 7.80 17.98
N ASP A 175 -0.78 7.65 16.81
CA ASP A 175 -0.07 7.40 15.54
C ASP A 175 -0.84 7.97 14.35
N LYS A 176 -0.32 9.08 13.80
CA LYS A 176 -0.90 9.76 12.63
C LYS A 176 -1.02 8.86 11.41
N MET A 177 -0.06 7.95 11.20
CA MET A 177 -0.08 7.06 10.03
C MET A 177 -1.14 5.97 10.18
N GLU A 178 -1.41 5.52 11.40
CA GLU A 178 -2.47 4.57 11.66
C GLU A 178 -3.85 5.22 11.56
N ALA A 179 -3.97 6.51 11.91
CA ALA A 179 -5.19 7.30 11.73
C ALA A 179 -5.58 7.44 10.25
N GLU A 180 -4.61 7.67 9.37
CA GLU A 180 -4.85 7.69 7.93
C GLU A 180 -5.35 6.34 7.40
N LYS A 181 -4.78 5.22 7.87
CA LYS A 181 -5.26 3.89 7.47
C LYS A 181 -6.66 3.61 7.99
N PHE A 182 -6.93 4.01 9.23
CA PHE A 182 -8.24 3.89 9.85
C PHE A 182 -9.30 4.66 9.04
N LEU A 183 -8.99 5.89 8.65
CA LEU A 183 -9.87 6.71 7.82
C LEU A 183 -10.21 6.02 6.50
N VAL A 184 -9.22 5.45 5.81
CA VAL A 184 -9.46 4.74 4.54
C VAL A 184 -10.31 3.48 4.73
N ARG A 185 -10.14 2.76 5.84
CA ARG A 185 -10.94 1.56 6.13
C ARG A 185 -12.40 1.87 6.43
N HIS A 186 -12.67 2.99 7.09
CA HIS A 186 -14.00 3.35 7.60
C HIS A 186 -14.64 4.55 6.89
N SER A 187 -14.10 5.01 5.75
CA SER A 187 -14.62 6.14 4.99
C SER A 187 -16.06 5.93 4.49
N THR A 188 -16.47 4.67 4.34
CA THR A 188 -17.82 4.27 3.91
C THR A 188 -18.91 4.67 4.89
N ILE A 189 -18.59 4.91 6.17
CA ILE A 189 -19.54 5.39 7.18
C ILE A 189 -20.17 6.72 6.78
N VAL A 190 -19.38 7.62 6.19
CA VAL A 190 -19.88 8.93 5.72
C VAL A 190 -20.94 8.74 4.64
N SER A 191 -20.72 7.80 3.71
CA SER A 191 -21.70 7.47 2.67
C SER A 191 -22.98 6.86 3.25
N VAL A 192 -22.87 6.04 4.31
CA VAL A 192 -24.02 5.47 5.01
C VAL A 192 -24.84 6.56 5.72
N LEU A 193 -24.17 7.51 6.39
CA LEU A 193 -24.81 8.65 7.04
C LEU A 193 -25.52 9.56 6.03
N MET A 194 -24.88 9.86 4.91
CA MET A 194 -25.50 10.61 3.81
C MET A 194 -26.76 9.92 3.29
N LYS A 195 -26.74 8.59 3.11
CA LYS A 195 -27.93 7.84 2.67
C LYS A 195 -29.02 7.76 3.73
N TYR A 196 -28.65 7.77 5.01
CA TYR A 196 -29.61 7.85 6.10
C TYR A 196 -30.35 9.19 6.07
N ASP A 197 -29.60 10.28 5.95
CA ASP A 197 -30.14 11.64 5.86
C ASP A 197 -31.05 11.82 4.62
N GLU A 198 -30.62 11.34 3.45
CA GLU A 198 -31.43 11.36 2.22
C GLU A 198 -32.79 10.69 2.44
N ILE A 199 -32.84 9.55 3.12
CA ILE A 199 -34.09 8.83 3.42
C ILE A 199 -34.93 9.58 4.45
N GLU A 200 -34.30 10.13 5.49
CA GLU A 200 -34.97 10.92 6.53
C GLU A 200 -35.63 12.17 5.94
N ASN A 201 -34.93 12.88 5.05
CA ASN A 201 -35.41 14.11 4.40
C ASN A 201 -36.32 13.86 3.19
N SER A 202 -36.37 12.63 2.66
CA SER A 202 -37.21 12.30 1.49
C SER A 202 -38.71 12.41 1.73
N ARG A 203 -39.18 12.45 2.99
CA ARG A 203 -40.61 12.41 3.38
C ARG A 203 -41.39 11.23 2.78
N LEU A 204 -40.69 10.19 2.33
CA LEU A 204 -41.28 8.97 1.80
C LEU A 204 -41.61 8.02 2.96
N HIS A 205 -42.90 7.87 3.27
CA HIS A 205 -43.39 7.02 4.36
C HIS A 205 -43.90 5.66 3.85
N ASN A 206 -43.09 4.95 3.06
CA ASN A 206 -43.42 3.58 2.65
C ASN A 206 -42.70 2.55 3.54
N THR A 207 -43.18 1.31 3.55
CA THR A 207 -42.60 0.25 4.40
C THR A 207 -41.13 -0.03 4.05
N VAL A 208 -40.76 0.12 2.78
CA VAL A 208 -39.40 -0.09 2.27
C VAL A 208 -38.42 0.96 2.80
N THR A 209 -38.82 2.24 2.90
CA THR A 209 -37.98 3.32 3.41
C THR A 209 -37.78 3.20 4.91
N VAL A 210 -38.81 2.81 5.66
CA VAL A 210 -38.70 2.53 7.11
C VAL A 210 -37.76 1.36 7.37
N GLU A 211 -37.87 0.27 6.61
CA GLU A 211 -36.98 -0.89 6.74
C GLU A 211 -35.53 -0.52 6.35
N SER A 212 -35.35 0.24 5.28
CA SER A 212 -34.04 0.72 4.83
C SER A 212 -33.39 1.65 5.86
N LYS A 213 -34.15 2.57 6.45
CA LYS A 213 -33.68 3.46 7.53
C LYS A 213 -33.19 2.65 8.73
N ARG A 214 -33.95 1.62 9.14
CA ARG A 214 -33.56 0.71 10.23
C ARG A 214 -32.30 -0.10 9.90
N LYS A 215 -32.17 -0.59 8.67
CA LYS A 215 -30.96 -1.31 8.21
C LYS A 215 -29.73 -0.39 8.26
N LEU A 216 -29.85 0.85 7.79
CA LEU A 216 -28.76 1.82 7.84
C LEU A 216 -28.36 2.16 9.28
N GLU A 217 -29.33 2.32 10.19
CA GLU A 217 -29.06 2.51 11.61
C GLU A 217 -28.30 1.32 12.22
N GLN A 218 -28.71 0.09 11.91
CA GLN A 218 -28.00 -1.12 12.35
C GLN A 218 -26.56 -1.18 11.81
N VAL A 219 -26.35 -0.79 10.55
CA VAL A 219 -25.02 -0.72 9.96
C VAL A 219 -24.14 0.32 10.67
N ILE A 220 -24.69 1.49 11.02
CA ILE A 220 -23.96 2.53 11.77
C ILE A 220 -23.55 2.01 13.16
N VAL A 221 -24.46 1.34 13.87
CA VAL A 221 -24.19 0.75 15.19
C VAL A 221 -23.10 -0.32 15.10
N GLN A 222 -23.19 -1.22 14.10
CA GLN A 222 -22.20 -2.25 13.88
C GLN A 222 -20.83 -1.66 13.50
N ALA A 223 -20.81 -0.63 12.67
CA ALA A 223 -19.59 0.06 12.29
C ALA A 223 -18.92 0.71 13.50
N ALA A 224 -19.68 1.39 14.37
CA ALA A 224 -19.15 1.96 15.60
C ALA A 224 -18.55 0.90 16.54
N ALA A 225 -19.21 -0.26 16.69
CA ALA A 225 -18.71 -1.36 17.50
C ALA A 225 -17.44 -2.01 16.90
N ALA A 226 -17.40 -2.19 15.57
CA ALA A 226 -16.23 -2.71 14.88
C ALA A 226 -15.02 -1.78 15.01
N ILE A 227 -15.25 -0.47 14.87
CA ILE A 227 -14.25 0.58 15.09
C ILE A 227 -13.68 0.50 16.51
N GLU A 228 -14.55 0.40 17.52
CA GLU A 228 -14.12 0.28 18.91
C GLU A 228 -13.26 -0.96 19.15
N GLN A 229 -13.68 -2.10 18.60
CA GLN A 229 -12.94 -3.34 18.73
C GLN A 229 -11.56 -3.24 18.07
N GLU A 230 -11.47 -2.60 16.91
CA GLU A 230 -10.21 -2.37 16.20
C GLU A 230 -9.26 -1.49 17.01
N VAL A 231 -9.74 -0.34 17.52
CA VAL A 231 -8.96 0.58 18.34
C VAL A 231 -8.51 -0.10 19.63
N THR A 232 -9.41 -0.86 20.28
CA THR A 232 -9.10 -1.63 21.49
C THR A 232 -7.99 -2.66 21.24
N ASN A 233 -8.06 -3.38 20.12
CA ASN A 233 -7.03 -4.35 19.75
C ASN A 233 -5.68 -3.67 19.49
N GLN A 234 -5.66 -2.51 18.85
CA GLN A 234 -4.42 -1.74 18.66
C GLN A 234 -3.84 -1.23 19.97
N ILE A 235 -4.68 -0.80 20.92
CA ILE A 235 -4.23 -0.39 22.25
C ILE A 235 -3.63 -1.59 22.99
N LYS A 236 -4.30 -2.75 22.98
CA LYS A 236 -3.80 -3.98 23.61
C LYS A 236 -2.45 -4.43 23.04
N LEU A 237 -2.29 -4.41 21.72
CA LEU A 237 -1.02 -4.74 21.08
C LEU A 237 0.09 -3.78 21.52
N GLY A 238 -0.18 -2.47 21.57
CA GLY A 238 0.79 -1.51 22.06
C GLY A 238 1.16 -1.69 23.53
N ILE A 239 0.22 -2.07 24.39
CA ILE A 239 0.51 -2.36 25.81
C ILE A 239 1.39 -3.59 25.94
N LEU A 240 1.12 -4.66 25.16
CA LEU A 240 1.91 -5.88 25.17
C LEU A 240 3.36 -5.61 24.75
N ASP A 241 3.57 -4.77 23.74
CA ASP A 241 4.92 -4.37 23.31
C ASP A 241 5.65 -3.59 24.42
N VAL A 242 4.97 -2.64 25.08
CA VAL A 242 5.55 -1.88 26.20
C VAL A 242 5.85 -2.77 27.40
N SER A 243 4.98 -3.73 27.73
CA SER A 243 5.24 -4.71 28.80
C SER A 243 6.47 -5.57 28.48
N ALA A 244 6.61 -6.06 27.24
CA ALA A 244 7.78 -6.81 26.83
C ALA A 244 9.07 -5.97 26.89
N GLU A 245 9.02 -4.70 26.46
CA GLU A 245 10.15 -3.77 26.58
C GLU A 245 10.50 -3.47 28.05
N THR A 246 9.49 -3.31 28.91
CA THR A 246 9.67 -3.07 30.34
C THR A 246 10.31 -4.28 31.02
N ASP A 247 9.88 -5.50 30.70
CA ASP A 247 10.47 -6.72 31.22
C ASP A 247 11.93 -6.87 30.80
N VAL A 248 12.25 -6.57 29.54
CA VAL A 248 13.63 -6.55 29.03
C VAL A 248 14.46 -5.46 29.74
N TYR A 249 13.89 -4.29 29.98
CA TYR A 249 14.54 -3.20 30.69
C TYR A 249 14.83 -3.57 32.15
N ILE A 250 13.86 -4.16 32.86
CA ILE A 250 14.02 -4.67 34.24
C ILE A 250 15.10 -5.75 34.27
N GLN A 251 15.09 -6.70 33.33
CA GLN A 251 16.15 -7.71 33.21
C GLN A 251 17.52 -7.07 32.96
N THR A 252 17.59 -6.03 32.13
CA THR A 252 18.84 -5.29 31.87
C THR A 252 19.33 -4.57 33.13
N LEU A 253 18.44 -3.95 33.90
CA LEU A 253 18.78 -3.30 35.17
C LEU A 253 19.22 -4.30 36.24
N ARG A 254 18.59 -5.48 36.31
CA ARG A 254 19.02 -6.60 37.18
C ARG A 254 20.40 -7.11 36.77
N ASN A 255 20.63 -7.36 35.48
CA ASN A 255 21.92 -7.81 34.96
C ASN A 255 23.05 -6.79 35.18
N ARG A 256 22.72 -5.49 35.26
CA ARG A 256 23.66 -4.41 35.58
C ARG A 256 23.80 -4.16 37.09
N ASN A 257 23.19 -4.98 37.96
CA ASN A 257 23.17 -4.83 39.42
C ASN A 257 22.62 -3.47 39.91
N LEU A 258 21.77 -2.81 39.12
CA LEU A 258 21.15 -1.54 39.46
C LEU A 258 19.82 -1.70 40.21
N LEU A 259 19.27 -2.92 40.24
CA LEU A 259 18.15 -3.34 41.07
C LEU A 259 18.61 -4.55 41.90
N LYS A 260 18.61 -4.40 43.24
CA LYS A 260 18.68 -5.53 44.18
C LYS A 260 17.25 -5.98 44.48
N GLU A 261 17.09 -7.29 44.68
CA GLU A 261 15.79 -7.99 44.80
C GLU A 261 14.69 -7.22 45.52
#